data_AF-A0A2P4TDP3-F1
#
_entry.id   AF-A0A2P4TDP3-F1
#
_cell.length_a   1.000
_cell.length_b   1.000
_cell.length_c   1.000
_cell.angle_alpha   90.00
_cell.angle_beta   90.00
_cell.angle_gamma   90.00
#
_symmetry.space_group_name_H-M   'P 1'
#
loop_
_entity.id
_entity.type
_entity.pdbx_description
1 polymer ?
#
loop_
_entity_poly.entity_id
_entity_poly.type
_entity_poly.pdbx_seq_one_letter_code
_entity_poly.pdbx_strand_id
1 'polypeptide(L)'
;ELYHVPNGMSPGKLSHGMVYGVVHRTDNNHKREMVVYGWSADQLKEEMNYIKEVRATLEKVRKKMYGEYDEMKRKIQQLTNELKVTNAHQESLENHVRVQAAALDSFSEMNSSLTSASIDLQVESSQEANAEVMREMTRKLYNQYEEKMREEEQKHKAEKEILLEETNRLLKAIEESNKKMQITETSIKEKDQRIGELDRLIERMEEERHQLQKQLELNEIQLSGAKSESNSDSERSQRLEEVAASLRERIKHLDDMVHCQQKKVKHMVEEVRTSKTMYIQSSGNTDSS
;
A
#
# COMPACT_ATOMS: atom_id res chain seq x y z
N GLU A 1 -11.72 103.04 103.83
CA GLU A 1 -12.51 103.26 105.07
C GLU A 1 -12.33 102.05 105.96
N LEU A 2 -11.99 102.09 107.25
CA LEU A 2 -11.84 103.13 108.28
C LEU A 2 -10.86 102.53 109.33
N TYR A 3 -10.05 103.25 110.10
CA TYR A 3 -10.42 104.23 111.14
C TYR A 3 -9.22 105.13 111.51
N HIS A 4 -9.44 106.45 111.47
CA HIS A 4 -9.36 107.44 112.58
C HIS A 4 -8.54 107.05 113.85
N VAL A 5 -7.78 107.88 114.57
CA VAL A 5 -7.84 109.31 115.02
C VAL A 5 -6.41 109.66 115.63
N PRO A 6 -6.13 110.82 116.30
CA PRO A 6 -5.48 112.00 115.72
C PRO A 6 -4.24 112.57 116.49
N ASN A 7 -3.77 113.71 115.97
CA ASN A 7 -3.22 114.90 116.63
C ASN A 7 -1.74 114.98 117.04
N GLY A 8 -1.07 116.02 116.49
CA GLY A 8 -0.05 116.81 117.21
C GLY A 8 1.24 117.12 116.43
N MET A 9 1.19 118.13 115.54
CA MET A 9 2.33 118.86 114.93
C MET A 9 3.44 119.22 115.95
N SER A 10 4.73 119.43 115.66
CA SER A 10 5.68 119.41 114.51
C SER A 10 7.08 119.69 115.13
N PRO A 11 8.23 119.72 114.43
CA PRO A 11 8.53 119.43 113.03
C PRO A 11 9.63 118.34 112.85
N GLY A 12 9.50 117.47 111.83
CA GLY A 12 10.40 116.32 111.62
C GLY A 12 10.86 116.14 110.18
N LYS A 13 12.17 115.90 110.01
CA LYS A 13 12.92 115.74 108.75
C LYS A 13 12.71 114.36 108.09
N LEU A 14 12.35 114.42 106.79
CA LEU A 14 12.63 113.55 105.61
C LEU A 14 13.02 112.06 105.79
N SER A 15 12.26 111.16 105.13
CA SER A 15 12.57 109.74 104.90
C SER A 15 12.60 109.36 103.39
N HIS A 16 13.49 108.41 103.09
CA HIS A 16 13.84 107.68 101.85
C HIS A 16 12.64 106.87 101.27
N GLY A 17 12.42 106.56 99.98
CA GLY A 17 13.07 106.82 98.69
C GLY A 17 12.15 106.26 97.56
N MET A 18 11.64 107.14 96.70
CA MET A 18 10.79 106.84 95.53
C MET A 18 11.63 106.82 94.26
N VAL A 19 11.38 105.88 93.33
CA VAL A 19 12.12 105.80 92.06
C VAL A 19 11.24 106.29 90.92
N TYR A 20 11.68 107.35 90.25
CA TYR A 20 10.96 107.98 89.17
C TYR A 20 11.60 107.62 87.83
N GLY A 21 10.83 106.98 86.96
CA GLY A 21 11.22 106.74 85.58
C GLY A 21 10.71 107.86 84.69
N VAL A 22 11.62 108.54 83.98
CA VAL A 22 11.24 109.56 83.01
C VAL A 22 11.17 108.93 81.62
N VAL A 23 9.97 108.50 81.24
CA VAL A 23 9.73 107.98 79.89
C VAL A 23 9.40 109.16 78.98
N HIS A 24 10.24 109.40 77.98
CA HIS A 24 9.97 110.43 76.99
C HIS A 24 8.91 109.91 76.01
N ARG A 25 7.66 110.32 76.21
CA ARG A 25 6.61 110.08 75.22
C ARG A 25 6.60 111.27 74.27
N THR A 26 6.91 111.00 73.01
CA THR A 26 6.75 111.98 71.93
C THR A 26 5.37 111.76 71.34
N ASP A 27 4.39 112.57 71.73
CA ASP A 27 3.13 112.62 70.98
C ASP A 27 3.27 113.57 69.78
N ASN A 28 2.52 113.27 68.73
CA ASN A 28 2.62 113.84 67.37
C ASN A 28 2.48 115.38 67.27
N ASN A 29 2.21 116.11 68.37
CA ASN A 29 1.94 117.55 68.36
C ASN A 29 3.05 118.42 69.02
N HIS A 30 4.28 117.91 69.10
CA HIS A 30 5.52 118.63 69.45
C HIS A 30 5.55 119.43 70.77
N LYS A 31 4.59 119.20 71.67
CA LYS A 31 4.75 119.56 73.10
C LYS A 31 5.33 118.35 73.82
N ARG A 32 6.56 118.49 74.32
CA ARG A 32 7.23 117.45 75.11
C ARG A 32 6.53 117.35 76.47
N GLU A 33 5.60 116.41 76.59
CA GLU A 33 5.02 116.06 77.88
C GLU A 33 5.93 115.08 78.61
N MET A 34 6.51 115.56 79.71
CA MET A 34 7.32 114.74 80.61
C MET A 34 6.37 114.08 81.61
N VAL A 35 5.92 112.87 81.29
CA VAL A 35 5.10 112.08 82.21
C VAL A 35 6.03 111.28 83.11
N VAL A 36 6.03 111.64 84.39
CA VAL A 36 6.86 111.00 85.40
C VAL A 36 6.04 109.92 86.08
N TYR A 37 6.36 108.65 85.80
CA TYR A 37 5.79 107.53 86.51
C TYR A 37 6.62 107.30 87.78
N GLY A 38 5.96 107.43 88.94
CA GLY A 38 6.57 107.14 90.24
C GLY A 38 6.22 105.72 90.65
N TRP A 39 7.24 104.88 90.82
CA TRP A 39 7.08 103.57 91.43
C TRP A 39 7.69 103.58 92.81
N SER A 40 7.05 102.87 93.74
CA SER A 40 7.69 102.56 95.01
C SER A 40 8.83 101.56 94.77
N ALA A 41 9.87 101.61 95.61
CA ALA A 41 10.99 100.68 95.51
C ALA A 41 10.54 99.20 95.62
N ASP A 42 9.44 98.93 96.32
CA ASP A 42 8.87 97.58 96.45
C ASP A 42 8.21 97.11 95.13
N GLN A 43 7.50 97.99 94.43
CA GLN A 43 6.82 97.66 93.18
C GLN A 43 7.82 97.36 92.05
N LEU A 44 8.91 98.12 91.96
CA LEU A 44 9.99 97.84 90.99
C LEU A 44 10.74 96.54 91.32
N LYS A 45 10.90 96.22 92.60
CA LYS A 45 11.52 94.98 93.06
C LYS A 45 10.66 93.77 92.72
N GLU A 46 9.34 93.90 92.84
CA GLU A 46 8.37 92.88 92.45
C GLU A 46 8.36 92.65 90.93
N GLU A 47 8.32 93.72 90.13
CA GLU A 47 8.43 93.63 88.65
C GLU A 47 9.79 93.06 88.20
N MET A 48 10.89 93.45 88.84
CA MET A 48 12.21 92.87 88.57
C MET A 48 12.26 91.38 88.94
N ASN A 49 11.63 90.99 90.05
CA ASN A 49 11.53 89.59 90.43
C ASN A 49 10.65 88.82 89.44
N TYR A 50 9.55 89.40 88.97
CA TYR A 50 8.68 88.84 87.94
C TYR A 50 9.44 88.63 86.61
N ILE A 51 10.21 89.62 86.14
CA ILE A 51 11.05 89.50 84.94
C ILE A 51 12.11 88.41 85.12
N LYS A 52 12.72 88.30 86.31
CA LYS A 52 13.68 87.23 86.61
C LYS A 52 13.03 85.85 86.57
N GLU A 53 11.83 85.70 87.11
CA GLU A 53 11.07 84.45 87.07
C GLU A 53 10.64 84.07 85.66
N VAL A 54 10.12 85.03 84.88
CA VAL A 54 9.77 84.83 83.47
C VAL A 54 10.99 84.44 82.65
N ARG A 55 12.14 85.10 82.86
CA ARG A 55 13.40 84.73 82.22
C ARG A 55 13.85 83.33 82.62
N ALA A 56 13.75 82.97 83.90
CA ALA A 56 14.14 81.65 84.39
C ALA A 56 13.23 80.54 83.83
N THR A 57 11.93 80.81 83.68
CA THR A 57 10.97 79.87 83.09
C THR A 57 11.17 79.74 81.57
N LEU A 58 11.38 80.85 80.85
CA LEU A 58 11.77 80.84 79.43
C LEU A 58 13.07 80.07 79.18
N GLU A 59 14.08 80.21 80.04
CA GLU A 59 15.34 79.47 79.90
C GLU A 59 15.16 77.97 80.17
N LYS A 60 14.28 77.58 81.12
CA LYS A 60 13.89 76.18 81.32
C LYS A 60 13.18 75.61 80.10
N VAL A 61 12.24 76.36 79.50
CA VAL A 61 11.54 75.96 78.27
C VAL A 61 12.52 75.83 77.11
N ARG A 62 13.45 76.78 76.94
CA ARG A 62 14.48 76.75 75.90
C ARG A 62 15.31 75.47 76.00
N LYS A 63 15.85 75.16 77.17
CA LYS A 63 16.66 73.94 77.38
C LYS A 63 15.87 72.66 77.11
N LYS A 64 14.60 72.61 77.54
CA LYS A 64 13.73 71.47 77.27
C LYS A 64 13.46 71.30 75.77
N MET A 65 13.14 72.39 75.06
CA MET A 65 12.90 72.36 73.61
C MET A 65 14.15 71.97 72.81
N TYR A 66 15.35 72.43 73.18
CA TYR A 66 16.59 72.00 72.51
C TYR A 66 16.87 70.52 72.71
N GLY A 67 16.68 69.98 73.93
CA GLY A 67 16.85 68.55 74.20
C GLY A 67 15.85 67.68 73.41
N GLU A 68 14.58 68.06 73.41
CA GLU A 68 13.52 67.37 72.65
C GLU A 68 13.75 67.46 71.13
N TYR A 69 14.22 68.61 70.63
CA TYR A 69 14.54 68.81 69.22
C TYR A 69 15.75 67.97 68.78
N ASP A 70 16.83 67.93 69.56
CA ASP A 70 18.02 67.13 69.24
C ASP A 70 17.74 65.63 69.33
N GLU A 71 16.88 65.20 70.27
CA GLU A 71 16.41 63.82 70.34
C GLU A 71 15.53 63.45 69.14
N MET A 72 14.61 64.34 68.75
CA MET A 72 13.78 64.15 67.56
C MET A 72 14.62 64.11 66.28
N LYS A 73 15.60 65.00 66.13
CA LYS A 73 16.53 64.99 65.00
C LYS A 73 17.30 63.68 64.90
N ARG A 74 17.78 63.14 66.03
CA ARG A 74 18.42 61.82 66.07
C ARG A 74 17.45 60.69 65.68
N LYS A 75 16.23 60.70 66.21
CA LYS A 75 15.18 59.71 65.86
C LYS A 75 14.83 59.75 64.37
N ILE A 76 14.66 60.94 63.80
CA ILE A 76 14.41 61.10 62.35
C ILE A 76 15.58 60.56 61.55
N GLN A 77 16.83 60.87 61.93
CA GLN A 77 18.00 60.37 61.24
C GLN A 77 18.14 58.84 61.33
N GLN A 78 17.85 58.27 62.50
CA GLN A 78 17.86 56.83 62.71
C GLN A 78 16.79 56.14 61.84
N LEU A 79 15.54 56.60 61.91
CA LEU A 79 14.45 56.08 61.08
C LEU A 79 14.75 56.22 59.58
N THR A 80 15.39 57.31 59.16
CA THR A 80 15.80 57.51 57.76
C THR A 80 16.85 56.48 57.33
N ASN A 81 17.82 56.19 58.19
CA ASN A 81 18.86 55.20 57.89
C ASN A 81 18.29 53.77 57.91
N GLU A 82 17.44 53.46 58.87
CA GLU A 82 16.72 52.18 58.94
C GLU A 82 15.86 51.97 57.68
N LEU A 83 15.10 52.99 57.24
CA LEU A 83 14.30 52.95 56.01
C LEU A 83 15.17 52.72 54.77
N LYS A 84 16.35 53.35 54.68
CA LYS A 84 17.28 53.10 53.57
C LYS A 84 17.76 51.65 53.53
N VAL A 85 18.11 51.10 54.69
CA VAL A 85 18.58 49.71 54.81
C VAL A 85 17.44 48.73 54.48
N THR A 86 16.23 48.94 55.01
CA THR A 86 15.08 48.07 54.70
C THR A 86 14.67 48.16 53.24
N ASN A 87 14.72 49.35 52.63
CA ASN A 87 14.40 49.54 51.22
C ASN A 87 15.42 48.83 50.31
N ALA A 88 16.72 48.94 50.60
CA ALA A 88 17.76 48.22 49.87
C ALA A 88 17.64 46.69 50.03
N HIS A 89 17.26 46.22 51.22
CA HIS A 89 16.98 44.81 51.46
C HIS A 89 15.75 44.31 50.68
N GLN A 90 14.67 45.10 50.68
CA GLN A 90 13.47 44.83 49.89
C GLN A 90 13.79 44.76 48.40
N GLU A 91 14.54 45.73 47.86
CA GLU A 91 14.94 45.74 46.45
C GLU A 91 15.83 44.52 46.10
N SER A 92 16.73 44.12 47.00
CA SER A 92 17.52 42.90 46.81
C SER A 92 16.65 41.63 46.79
N LEU A 93 15.63 41.56 47.65
CA LEU A 93 14.72 40.42 47.71
C LEU A 93 13.82 40.36 46.47
N GLU A 94 13.26 41.50 46.06
CA GLU A 94 12.48 41.64 44.83
C GLU A 94 13.31 41.24 43.59
N ASN A 95 14.57 41.68 43.53
CA ASN A 95 15.49 41.26 42.47
C ASN A 95 15.74 39.74 42.47
N HIS A 96 15.94 39.12 43.64
CA HIS A 96 16.10 37.67 43.74
C HIS A 96 14.86 36.94 43.22
N VAL A 97 13.67 37.33 43.68
CA VAL A 97 12.40 36.74 43.24
C VAL A 97 12.21 36.90 41.74
N ARG A 98 12.56 38.06 41.17
CA ARG A 98 12.48 38.31 39.72
C ARG A 98 13.41 37.40 38.93
N VAL A 99 14.66 37.24 39.37
CA VAL A 99 15.63 36.35 38.70
C VAL A 99 15.18 34.90 38.79
N GLN A 100 14.67 34.47 39.97
CA GLN A 100 14.18 33.12 40.15
C GLN A 100 12.93 32.83 39.29
N ALA A 101 12.01 33.79 39.19
CA ALA A 101 10.84 33.68 38.30
C ALA A 101 11.27 33.54 36.83
N ALA A 102 12.19 34.39 36.35
CA ALA A 102 12.70 34.31 34.98
C ALA A 102 13.42 32.98 34.69
N ALA A 103 14.13 32.41 35.66
CA ALA A 103 14.75 31.10 35.53
C ALA A 103 13.70 29.98 35.41
N LEU A 104 12.65 30.01 36.23
CA LEU A 104 11.55 29.05 36.16
C LEU A 104 10.80 29.12 34.83
N ASP A 105 10.56 30.33 34.31
CA ASP A 105 9.94 30.52 33.00
C ASP A 105 10.80 29.92 31.88
N SER A 106 12.12 30.14 31.92
CA SER A 106 13.06 29.54 30.97
C SER A 106 13.11 28.02 31.04
N PHE A 107 13.03 27.43 32.26
CA PHE A 107 12.90 25.98 32.42
C PHE A 107 11.59 25.44 31.86
N SER A 108 10.47 26.15 32.08
CA SER A 108 9.16 25.78 31.55
C SER A 108 9.17 25.78 30.03
N GLU A 109 9.76 26.81 29.41
CA GLU A 109 9.90 26.92 27.96
C GLU A 109 10.78 25.80 27.38
N MET A 110 11.92 25.52 28.02
CA MET A 110 12.80 24.42 27.61
C MET A 110 12.11 23.07 27.75
N ASN A 111 11.39 22.84 28.84
CA ASN A 111 10.63 21.61 29.06
C ASN A 111 9.51 21.45 28.02
N SER A 112 8.82 22.54 27.67
CA SER A 112 7.81 22.55 26.62
C SER A 112 8.40 22.20 25.26
N SER A 113 9.54 22.82 24.89
CA SER A 113 10.25 22.54 23.64
C SER A 113 10.79 21.10 23.58
N LEU A 114 11.34 20.58 24.68
CA LEU A 114 11.80 19.20 24.74
C LEU A 114 10.65 18.21 24.61
N THR A 115 9.51 18.50 25.25
CA THR A 115 8.30 17.68 25.14
C THR A 115 7.77 17.68 23.71
N SER A 116 7.75 18.83 23.03
CA SER A 116 7.31 18.90 21.62
C SER A 116 8.24 18.09 20.72
N ALA A 117 9.56 18.27 20.84
CA ALA A 117 10.55 17.53 20.06
C ALA A 117 10.46 16.01 20.28
N SER A 118 10.20 15.58 21.52
CA SER A 118 10.00 14.16 21.83
C SER A 118 8.75 13.60 21.17
N ILE A 119 7.65 14.37 21.14
CA ILE A 119 6.41 13.96 20.47
C ILE A 119 6.65 13.88 18.97
N ASP A 120 7.29 14.89 18.37
CA ASP A 120 7.57 14.93 16.94
C ASP A 120 8.40 13.71 16.50
N LEU A 121 9.48 13.39 17.22
CA LEU A 121 10.29 12.20 16.94
C LEU A 121 9.51 10.89 17.08
N GLN A 122 8.61 10.80 18.06
CA GLN A 122 7.79 9.60 18.25
C GLN A 122 6.77 9.44 17.11
N VAL A 123 6.19 10.55 16.65
CA VAL A 123 5.28 10.58 15.49
C VAL A 123 6.02 10.18 14.22
N GLU A 124 7.18 10.79 13.95
CA GLU A 124 8.00 10.46 12.76
C GLU A 124 8.43 8.99 12.76
N SER A 125 8.94 8.48 13.89
CA SER A 125 9.33 7.07 14.03
C SER A 125 8.15 6.12 13.81
N SER A 126 6.97 6.44 14.36
CA SER A 126 5.77 5.64 14.14
C SER A 126 5.30 5.69 12.68
N GLN A 127 5.37 6.86 12.04
CA GLN A 127 5.01 7.02 10.63
C GLN A 127 5.95 6.25 9.72
N GLU A 128 7.26 6.32 9.96
CA GLU A 128 8.26 5.58 9.18
C GLU A 128 8.07 4.06 9.33
N ALA A 129 7.84 3.58 10.54
CA ALA A 129 7.55 2.17 10.79
C ALA A 129 6.29 1.71 10.03
N ASN A 130 5.22 2.51 10.06
CA ASN A 130 4.00 2.22 9.31
C ASN A 130 4.24 2.25 7.79
N ALA A 131 5.01 3.22 7.29
CA ALA A 131 5.36 3.34 5.89
C ALA A 131 6.19 2.13 5.41
N GLU A 132 7.09 1.60 6.22
CA GLU A 132 7.84 0.39 5.90
C GLU A 132 6.94 -0.84 5.83
N VAL A 133 6.01 -1.02 6.77
CA VAL A 133 5.02 -2.12 6.72
C VAL A 133 4.19 -2.05 5.45
N MET A 134 3.74 -0.85 5.05
CA MET A 134 3.00 -0.66 3.81
C MET A 134 3.87 -0.98 2.58
N ARG A 135 5.13 -0.51 2.54
CA ARG A 135 6.08 -0.84 1.46
C ARG A 135 6.32 -2.35 1.37
N GLU A 136 6.48 -3.04 2.50
CA GLU A 136 6.69 -4.48 2.54
C GLU A 136 5.44 -5.25 2.07
N MET A 137 4.24 -4.82 2.51
CA MET A 137 2.98 -5.39 2.05
C MET A 137 2.81 -5.24 0.54
N THR A 138 3.08 -4.05 0.00
CA THR A 138 3.05 -3.79 -1.43
C THR A 138 4.05 -4.67 -2.18
N ARG A 139 5.29 -4.79 -1.70
CA ARG A 139 6.32 -5.66 -2.29
C ARG A 139 5.87 -7.12 -2.30
N LYS A 140 5.32 -7.62 -1.18
CA LYS A 140 4.78 -8.98 -1.08
C LYS A 140 3.63 -9.22 -2.06
N LEU A 141 2.71 -8.26 -2.19
CA LEU A 141 1.59 -8.37 -3.11
C LEU A 141 2.04 -8.41 -4.58
N TYR A 142 2.99 -7.55 -4.97
CA TYR A 142 3.57 -7.57 -6.31
C TYR A 142 4.29 -8.89 -6.59
N ASN A 143 5.13 -9.37 -5.66
CA ASN A 143 5.84 -10.64 -5.82
C ASN A 143 4.87 -11.82 -5.97
N GLN A 144 3.81 -11.88 -5.16
CA GLN A 144 2.79 -12.92 -5.26
C GLN A 144 2.04 -12.88 -6.60
N TYR A 145 1.73 -11.67 -7.08
CA TYR A 145 1.08 -11.50 -8.38
C TYR A 145 2.00 -11.94 -9.53
N GLU A 146 3.25 -11.51 -9.52
CA GLU A 146 4.25 -11.92 -10.53
C GLU A 146 4.49 -13.43 -10.51
N GLU A 147 4.60 -14.02 -9.32
CA GLU A 147 4.78 -15.46 -9.16
C GLU A 147 3.58 -16.23 -9.73
N LYS A 148 2.35 -15.83 -9.37
CA LYS A 148 1.14 -16.46 -9.89
C LYS A 148 1.01 -16.31 -11.40
N MET A 149 1.38 -15.15 -11.95
CA MET A 149 1.40 -14.94 -13.41
C MET A 149 2.40 -15.86 -14.09
N ARG A 150 3.61 -16.00 -13.53
CA ARG A 150 4.64 -16.90 -14.04
C ARG A 150 4.21 -18.37 -13.97
N GLU A 151 3.56 -18.78 -12.89
CA GLU A 151 3.03 -20.14 -12.73
C GLU A 151 1.96 -20.47 -13.78
N GLU A 152 0.99 -19.58 -13.97
CA GLU A 152 -0.05 -19.77 -14.99
C GLU A 152 0.52 -19.77 -16.41
N GLU A 153 1.50 -18.91 -16.70
CA GLU A 153 2.20 -18.91 -17.99
C GLU A 153 2.95 -20.23 -18.23
N GLN A 154 3.66 -20.73 -17.21
CA GLN A 154 4.35 -22.02 -17.28
C GLN A 154 3.37 -23.18 -17.48
N LYS A 155 2.25 -23.16 -16.75
CA LYS A 155 1.20 -24.18 -16.87
C LYS A 155 0.58 -24.18 -18.26
N HIS A 156 0.19 -23.02 -18.78
CA HIS A 156 -0.33 -22.90 -20.14
C HIS A 156 0.71 -23.38 -21.17
N LYS A 157 1.98 -23.00 -21.02
CA LYS A 157 3.04 -23.47 -21.92
C LYS A 157 3.16 -25.00 -21.90
N ALA A 158 3.11 -25.62 -20.73
CA ALA A 158 3.15 -27.07 -20.59
C ALA A 158 1.90 -27.75 -21.20
N GLU A 159 0.70 -27.21 -20.96
CA GLU A 159 -0.54 -27.72 -21.56
C GLU A 159 -0.51 -27.63 -23.09
N LYS A 160 0.00 -26.53 -23.64
CA LYS A 160 0.19 -26.36 -25.09
C LYS A 160 1.17 -27.39 -25.65
N GLU A 161 2.26 -27.66 -24.95
CA GLU A 161 3.26 -28.65 -25.35
C GLU A 161 2.67 -30.07 -25.37
N ILE A 162 1.92 -30.45 -24.32
CA ILE A 162 1.19 -31.73 -24.25
C ILE A 162 0.19 -31.86 -25.40
N LEU A 163 -0.61 -30.82 -25.67
CA LEU A 163 -1.58 -30.84 -26.77
C LEU A 163 -0.91 -30.95 -28.14
N LEU A 164 0.23 -30.27 -28.33
CA LEU A 164 1.02 -30.39 -29.56
C LEU A 164 1.59 -31.81 -29.73
N GLU A 165 2.07 -32.42 -28.65
CA GLU A 165 2.57 -33.81 -28.68
C GLU A 165 1.45 -34.81 -28.99
N GLU A 166 0.29 -34.68 -28.35
CA GLU A 166 -0.90 -35.49 -28.62
C GLU A 166 -1.35 -35.34 -30.09
N THR A 167 -1.40 -34.10 -30.59
CA THR A 167 -1.76 -33.81 -31.99
C THR A 167 -0.77 -34.47 -32.96
N ASN A 168 0.53 -34.34 -32.70
CA ASN A 168 1.57 -34.96 -33.53
C ASN A 168 1.49 -36.49 -33.49
N ARG A 169 1.18 -37.08 -32.33
CA ARG A 169 0.99 -38.52 -32.19
C ARG A 169 -0.21 -39.01 -33.02
N LEU A 170 -1.35 -38.30 -32.95
CA LEU A 170 -2.54 -38.62 -33.73
C LEU A 170 -2.28 -38.45 -35.23
N LEU A 171 -1.62 -37.37 -35.65
CA LEU A 171 -1.23 -37.16 -37.05
C LEU A 171 -0.35 -38.30 -37.57
N LYS A 172 0.64 -38.74 -36.79
CA LYS A 172 1.50 -39.87 -37.16
C LYS A 172 0.70 -41.17 -37.29
N ALA A 173 -0.23 -41.45 -36.38
CA ALA A 173 -1.09 -42.63 -36.44
C ALA A 173 -1.99 -42.63 -37.68
N ILE A 174 -2.56 -41.47 -38.03
CA ILE A 174 -3.34 -41.29 -39.27
C ILE A 174 -2.46 -41.51 -40.50
N GLU A 175 -1.24 -40.95 -40.53
CA GLU A 175 -0.32 -41.12 -41.65
C GLU A 175 0.08 -42.59 -41.85
N GLU A 176 0.37 -43.32 -40.76
CA GLU A 176 0.67 -44.74 -40.79
C GLU A 176 -0.53 -45.58 -41.24
N SER A 177 -1.74 -45.25 -40.80
CA SER A 177 -2.98 -45.90 -41.24
C SER A 177 -3.22 -45.68 -42.74
N ASN A 178 -3.06 -44.44 -43.21
CA ASN A 178 -3.20 -44.08 -44.62
C ASN A 178 -2.18 -44.81 -45.50
N LYS A 179 -0.93 -44.95 -45.07
CA LYS A 179 0.08 -45.75 -45.79
C LYS A 179 -0.33 -47.22 -45.91
N LYS A 180 -0.82 -47.83 -44.83
CA LYS A 180 -1.32 -49.22 -44.85
C LYS A 180 -2.53 -49.35 -45.78
N MET A 181 -3.46 -48.41 -45.70
CA MET A 181 -4.64 -48.36 -46.57
C MET A 181 -4.23 -48.29 -48.04
N GLN A 182 -3.29 -47.40 -48.40
CA GLN A 182 -2.79 -47.28 -49.77
C GLN A 182 -2.16 -48.59 -50.28
N ILE A 183 -1.32 -49.25 -49.48
CA ILE A 183 -0.69 -50.53 -49.85
C ILE A 183 -1.74 -51.62 -50.09
N THR A 184 -2.74 -51.70 -49.22
CA THR A 184 -3.82 -52.68 -49.38
C THR A 184 -4.70 -52.37 -50.61
N GLU A 185 -4.97 -51.10 -50.89
CA GLU A 185 -5.71 -50.67 -52.07
C GLU A 185 -4.96 -51.04 -53.36
N THR A 186 -3.65 -50.78 -53.44
CA THR A 186 -2.84 -51.17 -54.61
C THR A 186 -2.81 -52.68 -54.81
N SER A 187 -2.67 -53.45 -53.73
CA SER A 187 -2.69 -54.91 -53.81
C SER A 187 -4.05 -55.46 -54.28
N ILE A 188 -5.16 -54.86 -53.84
CA ILE A 188 -6.50 -55.22 -54.33
C ILE A 188 -6.60 -54.95 -55.83
N LYS A 189 -6.18 -53.77 -56.30
CA LYS A 189 -6.21 -53.40 -57.73
C LYS A 189 -5.40 -54.38 -58.60
N GLU A 190 -4.22 -54.79 -58.15
CA GLU A 190 -3.39 -55.77 -58.85
C GLU A 190 -4.07 -57.15 -58.94
N LYS A 191 -4.70 -57.61 -57.84
CA LYS A 191 -5.44 -58.88 -57.83
C LYS A 191 -6.67 -58.81 -58.75
N ASP A 192 -7.41 -57.70 -58.75
CA ASP A 192 -8.54 -57.46 -59.65
C ASP A 192 -8.11 -57.48 -61.12
N GLN A 193 -6.97 -56.85 -61.45
CA GLN A 193 -6.41 -56.93 -62.80
C GLN A 193 -6.10 -58.37 -63.20
N ARG A 194 -5.51 -59.16 -62.29
CA ARG A 194 -5.17 -60.57 -62.56
C ARG A 194 -6.41 -61.43 -62.75
N ILE A 195 -7.48 -61.18 -62.01
CA ILE A 195 -8.79 -61.84 -62.21
C ILE A 195 -9.30 -61.54 -63.62
N GLY A 196 -9.31 -60.27 -64.03
CA GLY A 196 -9.75 -59.88 -65.37
C GLY A 196 -8.92 -60.49 -66.51
N GLU A 197 -7.62 -60.75 -66.30
CA GLU A 197 -6.79 -61.50 -67.26
C GLU A 197 -7.21 -62.98 -67.38
N LEU A 198 -7.53 -63.62 -66.25
CA LEU A 198 -7.99 -65.01 -66.23
C LEU A 198 -9.37 -65.16 -66.84
N ASP A 199 -10.30 -64.23 -66.58
CA ASP A 199 -11.64 -64.24 -67.19
C ASP A 199 -11.56 -64.16 -68.72
N ARG A 200 -10.73 -63.26 -69.27
CA ARG A 200 -10.49 -63.19 -70.73
C ARG A 200 -9.85 -64.45 -71.30
N LEU A 201 -9.00 -65.14 -70.52
CA LEU A 201 -8.43 -66.41 -70.95
C LEU A 201 -9.50 -67.50 -70.99
N ILE A 202 -10.34 -67.57 -69.96
CA ILE A 202 -11.47 -68.52 -69.88
C ILE A 202 -12.41 -68.29 -71.06
N GLU A 203 -12.77 -67.05 -71.36
CA GLU A 203 -13.63 -66.69 -72.50
C GLU A 203 -13.06 -67.24 -73.82
N ARG A 204 -11.77 -67.02 -74.11
CA ARG A 204 -11.12 -67.57 -75.32
C ARG A 204 -11.12 -69.10 -75.36
N MET A 205 -10.88 -69.74 -74.22
CA MET A 205 -10.91 -71.21 -74.13
C MET A 205 -12.32 -71.76 -74.34
N GLU A 206 -13.33 -71.08 -73.81
CA GLU A 206 -14.74 -71.40 -74.03
C GLU A 206 -15.10 -71.22 -75.50
N GLU A 207 -14.71 -70.12 -76.15
CA GLU A 207 -14.90 -69.91 -77.59
C GLU A 207 -14.29 -71.03 -78.43
N GLU A 208 -13.03 -71.39 -78.18
CA GLU A 208 -12.35 -72.50 -78.86
C GLU A 208 -13.11 -73.82 -78.65
N ARG A 209 -13.56 -74.10 -77.41
CA ARG A 209 -14.36 -75.27 -77.10
C ARG A 209 -15.67 -75.29 -77.89
N HIS A 210 -16.41 -74.18 -77.93
CA HIS A 210 -17.66 -74.09 -78.70
C HIS A 210 -17.42 -74.29 -80.20
N GLN A 211 -16.30 -73.80 -80.75
CA GLN A 211 -15.92 -74.04 -82.14
C GLN A 211 -15.64 -75.53 -82.41
N LEU A 212 -14.89 -76.19 -81.53
CA LEU A 212 -14.61 -77.63 -81.64
C LEU A 212 -15.88 -78.48 -81.47
N GLN A 213 -16.81 -78.09 -80.59
CA GLN A 213 -18.12 -78.73 -80.44
C GLN A 213 -18.93 -78.67 -81.75
N LYS A 214 -18.98 -77.51 -82.42
CA LYS A 214 -19.62 -77.38 -83.75
C LYS A 214 -18.96 -78.26 -84.80
N GLN A 215 -17.62 -78.36 -84.79
CA GLN A 215 -16.90 -79.25 -85.69
C GLN A 215 -17.20 -80.72 -85.42
N LEU A 216 -17.31 -81.11 -84.15
CA LEU A 216 -17.70 -82.47 -83.75
C LEU A 216 -19.11 -82.80 -84.25
N GLU A 217 -20.09 -81.91 -84.01
CA GLU A 217 -21.48 -82.08 -84.46
C GLU A 217 -21.56 -82.25 -86.00
N LEU A 218 -20.81 -81.44 -86.76
CA LEU A 218 -20.73 -81.58 -88.21
C LEU A 218 -20.16 -82.95 -88.63
N ASN A 219 -19.10 -83.41 -87.96
CA ASN A 219 -18.51 -84.73 -88.23
C ASN A 219 -19.47 -85.88 -87.87
N GLU A 220 -20.24 -85.76 -86.78
CA GLU A 220 -21.26 -86.74 -86.38
C GLU A 220 -22.40 -86.84 -87.40
N ILE A 221 -22.85 -85.70 -87.95
CA ILE A 221 -23.83 -85.67 -89.05
C ILE A 221 -23.25 -86.38 -90.28
N GLN A 222 -22.01 -86.08 -90.67
CA GLN A 222 -21.34 -86.73 -91.80
C GLN A 222 -21.14 -88.24 -91.57
N LEU A 223 -20.82 -88.66 -90.35
CA LEU A 223 -20.75 -90.07 -89.94
C LEU A 223 -22.10 -90.76 -90.07
N SER A 224 -23.20 -90.12 -89.65
CA SER A 224 -24.55 -90.67 -89.77
C SER A 224 -24.97 -90.84 -91.25
N GLY A 225 -24.59 -89.90 -92.11
CA GLY A 225 -24.80 -89.97 -93.56
C GLY A 225 -23.95 -91.08 -94.22
N ALA A 226 -22.66 -91.16 -93.91
CA ALA A 226 -21.76 -92.18 -94.46
C ALA A 226 -22.09 -93.61 -94.01
N LYS A 227 -22.73 -93.78 -92.83
CA LYS A 227 -23.24 -95.08 -92.37
C LYS A 227 -24.48 -95.56 -93.15
N SER A 228 -25.13 -94.68 -93.92
CA SER A 228 -26.33 -94.98 -94.71
C SER A 228 -26.06 -95.34 -96.19
N GLU A 229 -24.84 -95.07 -96.69
CA GLU A 229 -24.41 -95.37 -98.07
C GLU A 229 -23.38 -96.54 -98.07
N SER A 230 -23.67 -97.62 -98.82
CA SER A 230 -22.81 -98.75 -99.28
C SER A 230 -21.48 -99.11 -98.56
N ASN A 231 -21.24 -100.42 -98.39
CA ASN A 231 -20.04 -101.10 -97.85
C ASN A 231 -18.64 -100.66 -98.39
N SER A 232 -18.56 -99.78 -99.39
CA SER A 232 -17.31 -99.21 -99.93
C SER A 232 -16.75 -98.04 -99.12
N ASP A 233 -17.51 -97.46 -98.18
CA ASP A 233 -17.11 -96.30 -97.36
C ASP A 233 -16.61 -96.65 -95.94
N SER A 234 -16.27 -97.92 -95.69
CA SER A 234 -15.81 -98.40 -94.36
C SER A 234 -14.55 -97.66 -93.85
N GLU A 235 -13.56 -97.43 -94.71
CA GLU A 235 -12.33 -96.70 -94.34
C GLU A 235 -12.60 -95.21 -94.07
N ARG A 236 -13.53 -94.60 -94.84
CA ARG A 236 -13.93 -93.20 -94.66
C ARG A 236 -14.70 -93.00 -93.36
N SER A 237 -15.61 -93.91 -93.04
CA SER A 237 -16.36 -93.93 -91.78
C SER A 237 -15.44 -94.13 -90.58
N GLN A 238 -14.44 -95.03 -90.68
CA GLN A 238 -13.43 -95.23 -89.63
C GLN A 238 -12.59 -93.97 -89.39
N ARG A 239 -12.10 -93.30 -90.44
CA ARG A 239 -11.34 -92.04 -90.31
C ARG A 239 -12.17 -90.92 -89.69
N LEU A 240 -13.45 -90.81 -90.05
CA LEU A 240 -14.35 -89.83 -89.44
C LEU A 240 -14.61 -90.13 -87.96
N GLU A 241 -14.72 -91.41 -87.57
CA GLU A 241 -14.89 -91.81 -86.17
C GLU A 241 -13.62 -91.55 -85.35
N GLU A 242 -12.43 -91.76 -85.91
CA GLU A 242 -11.14 -91.39 -85.31
C GLU A 242 -11.04 -89.87 -85.07
N VAL A 243 -11.44 -89.06 -86.06
CA VAL A 243 -11.49 -87.59 -85.93
C VAL A 243 -12.52 -87.17 -84.87
N ALA A 244 -13.70 -87.79 -84.82
CA ALA A 244 -14.70 -87.53 -83.79
C ALA A 244 -14.21 -87.93 -82.38
N ALA A 245 -13.50 -89.05 -82.24
CA ALA A 245 -12.87 -89.46 -80.99
C ALA A 245 -11.81 -88.45 -80.52
N SER A 246 -10.94 -87.99 -81.44
CA SER A 246 -9.92 -86.98 -81.13
C SER A 246 -10.53 -85.63 -80.75
N LEU A 247 -11.60 -85.19 -81.42
CA LEU A 247 -12.33 -83.97 -81.08
C LEU A 247 -13.01 -84.08 -79.70
N ARG A 248 -13.64 -85.22 -79.38
CA ARG A 248 -14.22 -85.48 -78.05
C ARG A 248 -13.16 -85.39 -76.95
N GLU A 249 -11.98 -85.94 -77.17
CA GLU A 249 -10.87 -85.86 -76.22
C GLU A 249 -10.39 -84.42 -76.03
N ARG A 250 -10.21 -83.65 -77.11
CA ARG A 250 -9.81 -82.23 -77.04
C ARG A 250 -10.85 -81.35 -76.34
N ILE A 251 -12.14 -81.57 -76.61
CA ILE A 251 -13.23 -80.85 -75.93
C ILE A 251 -13.19 -81.15 -74.43
N LYS A 252 -13.06 -82.43 -74.04
CA LYS A 252 -12.96 -82.82 -72.64
C LYS A 252 -11.76 -82.15 -71.94
N HIS A 253 -10.60 -82.13 -72.59
CA HIS A 253 -9.42 -81.45 -72.03
C HIS A 253 -9.62 -79.94 -71.86
N LEU A 254 -10.26 -79.27 -72.83
CA LEU A 254 -10.61 -77.86 -72.71
C LEU A 254 -11.61 -77.62 -71.57
N ASP A 255 -12.62 -78.47 -71.41
CA ASP A 255 -13.56 -78.41 -70.29
C ASP A 255 -12.85 -78.54 -68.94
N ASP A 256 -11.94 -79.50 -68.80
CA ASP A 256 -11.16 -79.71 -67.57
C ASP A 256 -10.28 -78.48 -67.26
N MET A 257 -9.63 -77.91 -68.28
CA MET A 257 -8.81 -76.70 -68.10
C MET A 257 -9.66 -75.48 -67.76
N VAL A 258 -10.79 -75.27 -68.43
CA VAL A 258 -11.75 -74.19 -68.13
C VAL A 258 -12.25 -74.31 -66.71
N HIS A 259 -12.66 -75.51 -66.29
CA HIS A 259 -13.13 -75.75 -64.93
C HIS A 259 -12.03 -75.47 -63.88
N CYS A 260 -10.78 -75.86 -64.16
CA CYS A 260 -9.66 -75.54 -63.27
C CYS A 260 -9.39 -74.03 -63.16
N GLN A 261 -9.46 -73.29 -64.27
CA GLN A 261 -9.29 -71.84 -64.26
C GLN A 261 -10.47 -71.13 -63.58
N GLN A 262 -11.72 -71.54 -63.84
CA GLN A 262 -12.91 -71.01 -63.16
C GLN A 262 -12.83 -71.22 -61.64
N LYS A 263 -12.39 -72.39 -61.19
CA LYS A 263 -12.17 -72.65 -59.75
C LYS A 263 -11.11 -71.72 -59.15
N LYS A 264 -10.06 -71.41 -59.90
CA LYS A 264 -9.00 -70.47 -59.49
C LYS A 264 -9.52 -69.04 -59.40
N VAL A 265 -10.24 -68.56 -60.41
CA VAL A 265 -10.89 -67.24 -60.39
C VAL A 265 -11.81 -67.12 -59.19
N LYS A 266 -12.65 -68.13 -58.93
CA LYS A 266 -13.57 -68.12 -57.79
C LYS A 266 -12.83 -67.91 -56.46
N HIS A 267 -11.73 -68.64 -56.22
CA HIS A 267 -10.92 -68.44 -55.01
C HIS A 267 -10.31 -67.04 -54.96
N MET A 268 -9.76 -66.55 -56.08
CA MET A 268 -9.16 -65.21 -56.14
C MET A 268 -10.21 -64.11 -55.87
N VAL A 269 -11.42 -64.23 -56.40
CA VAL A 269 -12.54 -63.32 -56.14
C VAL A 269 -12.92 -63.34 -54.65
N GLU A 270 -12.98 -64.52 -54.03
CA GLU A 270 -13.26 -64.64 -52.59
C GLU A 270 -12.16 -63.98 -51.73
N GLU A 271 -10.89 -64.14 -52.10
CA GLU A 271 -9.77 -63.46 -51.43
C GLU A 271 -9.84 -61.94 -51.58
N VAL A 272 -10.11 -61.43 -52.78
CA VAL A 272 -10.25 -59.99 -53.03
C VAL A 272 -11.44 -59.44 -52.26
N ARG A 273 -12.59 -60.13 -52.29
CA ARG A 273 -13.77 -59.73 -51.53
C ARG A 273 -13.47 -59.61 -50.04
N THR A 274 -12.76 -60.58 -49.49
CA THR A 274 -12.32 -60.55 -48.08
C THR A 274 -11.36 -59.39 -47.82
N SER A 275 -10.37 -59.21 -48.68
CA SER A 275 -9.41 -58.09 -48.59
C SER A 275 -10.11 -56.73 -48.66
N LYS A 276 -11.13 -56.60 -49.51
CA LYS A 276 -11.94 -55.39 -49.69
C LYS A 276 -12.84 -55.12 -48.48
N THR A 277 -13.42 -56.15 -47.87
CA THR A 277 -14.18 -55.98 -46.62
C THR A 277 -13.27 -55.46 -45.50
N MET A 278 -12.06 -56.02 -45.36
CA MET A 278 -11.08 -55.54 -44.38
C MET A 278 -10.63 -54.10 -44.69
N TYR A 279 -10.44 -53.75 -45.97
CA TYR A 279 -10.14 -52.39 -46.41
C TYR A 279 -11.25 -51.40 -46.02
N ILE A 280 -12.52 -51.72 -46.30
CA ILE A 280 -13.67 -50.86 -45.97
C ILE A 280 -13.83 -50.67 -44.45
N GLN A 281 -13.60 -51.72 -43.66
CA GLN A 281 -13.60 -51.61 -42.20
C GLN A 281 -12.48 -50.72 -41.69
N SER A 282 -11.31 -50.77 -42.34
CA SER A 282 -10.16 -49.93 -42.00
C SER A 282 -10.37 -48.47 -42.45
N SER A 283 -11.12 -48.24 -43.53
CA SER A 283 -11.45 -46.90 -44.03
C SER A 283 -12.67 -46.27 -43.36
N GLY A 284 -13.59 -47.05 -42.80
CA GLY A 284 -14.81 -46.56 -42.15
C GLY A 284 -14.63 -46.09 -40.71
N ASN A 285 -13.56 -46.52 -40.03
CA ASN A 285 -13.25 -46.11 -38.66
C ASN A 285 -12.68 -44.69 -38.56
N THR A 286 -12.43 -43.98 -39.66
CA THR A 286 -11.91 -42.62 -39.65
C THR A 286 -12.99 -41.53 -39.56
N ASP A 287 -14.26 -41.85 -39.82
CA ASP A 287 -15.36 -40.87 -39.88
C ASP A 287 -16.25 -40.83 -38.61
N SER A 288 -15.96 -41.65 -37.58
CA SER A 288 -16.82 -41.83 -36.40
C SER A 288 -16.17 -41.47 -35.06
N SER A 289 -15.18 -40.57 -35.02
CA SER A 289 -14.65 -40.00 -33.77
C SER A 289 -14.35 -38.52 -33.90
#